data_AF-A0A1H5Z4N4-F1
#
_entry.id   AF-A0A1H5Z4N4-F1
#
_cell.length_a   1.000
_cell.length_b   1.000
_cell.length_c   1.000
_cell.angle_alpha   90.00
_cell.angle_beta   90.00
_cell.angle_gamma   90.00
#
_symmetry.space_group_name_H-M   'P 1'
#
loop_
_entity.id
_entity.type
_entity.pdbx_description
1 polymer ?
#
loop_
_entity_poly.entity_id
_entity_poly.type
_entity_poly.pdbx_seq_one_letter_code
_entity_poly.pdbx_strand_id
1 'polypeptide(L)'
;MTARTAEARAVERANQAFYDAIEHSNLDELEAVVLTGPLAESVSTVHPGWPVLRGRSEVMRSYALIMANTEYIQFFLTDVEIAVDGDAALVTCTENILTGGPAEEDGSAGSLVGGLVVATNVFRRTSEGWRLWAHHGSPVLADEEDDEDGELAADDAEGAMDDVIGDVLEAVKDADDGDADDAADDDGGPDDEDTGDADGDDGEDGGEDGGEGGGTAGGTKE
;
A
#
# COMPACT_ATOMS: atom_id res chain seq x y z
N MET A 1 18.66 -7.26 27.64
CA MET A 1 18.46 -6.79 26.25
C MET A 1 17.12 -6.06 26.24
N THR A 2 17.10 -4.77 25.96
CA THR A 2 15.94 -3.90 26.21
C THR A 2 14.86 -4.07 25.14
N ALA A 3 13.58 -3.86 25.51
CA ALA A 3 12.44 -4.01 24.60
C ALA A 3 12.57 -3.15 23.33
N ARG A 4 13.10 -1.92 23.44
CA ARG A 4 13.34 -1.02 22.29
C ARG A 4 14.26 -1.62 21.23
N THR A 5 15.29 -2.37 21.64
CA THR A 5 16.19 -3.06 20.70
C THR A 5 15.54 -4.30 20.08
N ALA A 6 14.61 -4.97 20.78
CA ALA A 6 13.86 -6.09 20.22
C ALA A 6 12.86 -5.62 19.16
N GLU A 7 12.19 -4.49 19.40
CA GLU A 7 11.30 -3.86 18.41
C GLU A 7 12.06 -3.40 17.17
N ALA A 8 13.18 -2.68 17.35
CA ALA A 8 13.99 -2.22 16.22
C ALA A 8 14.41 -3.39 15.31
N ARG A 9 14.82 -4.53 15.89
CA ARG A 9 15.14 -5.75 15.13
C ARG A 9 13.93 -6.38 14.45
N ALA A 10 12.74 -6.25 15.02
CA ALA A 10 11.52 -6.77 14.41
C ALA A 10 11.10 -5.91 13.20
N VAL A 11 11.27 -4.59 13.31
CA VAL A 11 11.09 -3.65 12.20
C VAL A 11 12.14 -3.89 11.11
N GLU A 12 13.41 -4.07 11.49
CA GLU A 12 14.50 -4.41 10.55
C GLU A 12 14.17 -5.66 9.72
N ARG A 13 13.65 -6.72 10.35
CA ARG A 13 13.20 -7.93 9.63
C ARG A 13 12.03 -7.67 8.70
N ALA A 14 11.07 -6.82 9.10
CA ALA A 14 9.95 -6.46 8.24
C ALA A 14 10.41 -5.61 7.05
N ASN A 15 11.38 -4.73 7.25
CA ASN A 15 12.02 -3.96 6.20
C ASN A 15 12.76 -4.88 5.22
N GLN A 16 13.59 -5.80 5.70
CA GLN A 16 14.26 -6.76 4.84
C GLN A 16 13.26 -7.61 4.05
N ALA A 17 12.21 -8.13 4.70
CA ALA A 17 11.18 -8.93 4.03
C ALA A 17 10.44 -8.16 2.91
N PHE A 18 10.31 -6.84 3.04
CA PHE A 18 9.74 -6.00 1.99
C PHE A 18 10.64 -5.95 0.75
N TYR A 19 11.94 -5.73 0.90
CA TYR A 19 12.87 -5.75 -0.22
C TYR A 19 13.04 -7.16 -0.80
N ASP A 20 13.16 -8.18 0.05
CA ASP A 20 13.27 -9.59 -0.38
C ASP A 20 12.08 -9.99 -1.27
N ALA A 21 10.86 -9.57 -0.92
CA ALA A 21 9.67 -9.87 -1.73
C ALA A 21 9.77 -9.26 -3.14
N ILE A 22 10.39 -8.09 -3.28
CA ILE A 22 10.61 -7.41 -4.57
C ILE A 22 11.71 -8.13 -5.36
N GLU A 23 12.85 -8.44 -4.73
CA GLU A 23 13.96 -9.16 -5.39
C GLU A 23 13.55 -10.54 -5.90
N HIS A 24 12.70 -11.25 -5.16
CA HIS A 24 12.17 -12.54 -5.58
C HIS A 24 10.99 -12.43 -6.54
N SER A 25 10.55 -11.21 -6.87
CA SER A 25 9.34 -10.96 -7.66
C SER A 25 8.12 -11.74 -7.13
N ASN A 26 7.98 -11.80 -5.80
CA ASN A 26 6.97 -12.61 -5.11
C ASN A 26 5.86 -11.72 -4.53
N LEU A 27 4.75 -11.63 -5.25
CA LEU A 27 3.62 -10.78 -4.87
C LEU A 27 2.91 -11.27 -3.59
N ASP A 28 2.91 -12.58 -3.32
CA ASP A 28 2.30 -13.14 -2.11
C ASP A 28 3.10 -12.76 -0.86
N GLU A 29 4.44 -12.79 -0.95
CA GLU A 29 5.33 -12.31 0.12
C GLU A 29 5.15 -10.80 0.34
N LEU A 30 5.04 -10.03 -0.74
CA LEU A 30 4.79 -8.60 -0.65
C LEU A 30 3.42 -8.31 -0.01
N GLU A 31 2.39 -9.09 -0.39
CA GLU A 31 1.06 -8.97 0.18
C GLU A 31 1.10 -9.19 1.71
N ALA A 32 1.87 -10.17 2.17
CA ALA A 32 2.01 -10.49 3.58
C ALA A 32 2.69 -9.39 4.41
N VAL A 33 3.56 -8.57 3.82
CA VAL A 33 4.29 -7.50 4.54
C VAL A 33 3.57 -6.15 4.51
N VAL A 34 2.74 -5.88 3.50
CA VAL A 34 2.02 -4.60 3.39
C VAL A 34 0.79 -4.59 4.32
N LEU A 35 0.51 -3.43 4.93
CA LEU A 35 -0.51 -3.26 5.95
C LEU A 35 -1.92 -3.63 5.45
N THR A 36 -2.64 -4.38 6.28
CA THR A 36 -4.02 -4.82 6.07
C THR A 36 -4.95 -4.25 7.13
N GLY A 37 -6.25 -4.55 7.02
CA GLY A 37 -7.26 -4.20 8.01
C GLY A 37 -7.75 -2.75 7.90
N PRO A 38 -8.20 -2.11 9.00
CA PRO A 38 -8.91 -0.83 8.95
C PRO A 38 -8.13 0.34 8.34
N LEU A 39 -6.80 0.23 8.25
CA LEU A 39 -5.92 1.26 7.70
C LEU A 39 -5.40 0.90 6.30
N ALA A 40 -5.88 -0.18 5.67
CA ALA A 40 -5.42 -0.61 4.34
C ALA A 40 -5.60 0.48 3.28
N GLU A 41 -6.70 1.23 3.32
CA GLU A 41 -6.95 2.35 2.38
C GLU A 41 -6.05 3.57 2.62
N SER A 42 -5.33 3.61 3.75
CA SER A 42 -4.35 4.66 4.03
C SER A 42 -2.92 4.28 3.67
N VAL A 43 -2.71 3.06 3.15
CA VAL A 43 -1.40 2.65 2.62
C VAL A 43 -1.03 3.54 1.46
N SER A 44 0.24 3.94 1.37
CA SER A 44 0.71 4.77 0.25
C SER A 44 2.10 4.39 -0.21
N THR A 45 2.39 4.66 -1.47
CA THR A 45 3.72 4.45 -2.03
C THR A 45 4.06 5.56 -3.01
N VAL A 46 5.31 6.01 -2.96
CA VAL A 46 5.94 6.86 -3.97
C VAL A 46 7.15 6.10 -4.48
N HIS A 47 7.08 5.62 -5.71
CA HIS A 47 8.25 5.09 -6.42
C HIS A 47 9.13 6.25 -6.89
N PRO A 48 10.44 6.03 -7.12
CA PRO A 48 11.32 7.10 -7.60
C PRO A 48 10.78 7.75 -8.88
N GLY A 49 10.47 9.04 -8.81
CA GLY A 49 9.93 9.83 -9.94
C GLY A 49 8.40 9.77 -10.14
N TRP A 50 7.68 8.97 -9.36
CA TRP A 50 6.23 8.76 -9.54
C TRP A 50 5.37 9.70 -8.67
N PRO A 51 4.09 9.90 -9.02
CA PRO A 51 3.11 10.50 -8.11
C PRO A 51 2.81 9.58 -6.91
N VAL A 52 2.10 10.11 -5.92
CA VAL A 52 1.67 9.35 -4.75
C VAL A 52 0.53 8.38 -5.13
N LEU A 53 0.77 7.10 -4.92
CA LEU A 53 -0.23 6.03 -5.01
C LEU A 53 -0.87 5.81 -3.62
N ARG A 54 -2.18 5.61 -3.56
CA ARG A 54 -2.95 5.49 -2.31
C ARG A 54 -3.89 4.28 -2.32
N GLY A 55 -4.02 3.69 -1.14
CA GLY A 55 -4.81 2.50 -0.95
C GLY A 55 -4.03 1.25 -1.31
N ARG A 56 -4.34 0.18 -0.59
CA ARG A 56 -3.60 -1.08 -0.71
C ARG A 56 -3.62 -1.64 -2.13
N SER A 57 -4.78 -1.59 -2.80
CA SER A 57 -4.95 -2.13 -4.15
C SER A 57 -4.07 -1.44 -5.18
N GLU A 58 -4.03 -0.09 -5.19
CA GLU A 58 -3.21 0.69 -6.11
C GLU A 58 -1.71 0.44 -5.86
N VAL A 59 -1.32 0.42 -4.58
CA VAL A 59 0.05 0.11 -4.18
C VAL A 59 0.46 -1.29 -4.66
N MET A 60 -0.33 -2.33 -4.39
CA MET A 60 -0.01 -3.69 -4.84
C MET A 60 0.03 -3.81 -6.37
N ARG A 61 -0.87 -3.11 -7.09
CA ARG A 61 -0.87 -3.07 -8.56
C ARG A 61 0.44 -2.48 -9.10
N SER A 62 0.95 -1.40 -8.50
CA SER A 62 2.20 -0.79 -8.95
C SER A 62 3.41 -1.71 -8.79
N TYR A 63 3.50 -2.44 -7.67
CA TYR A 63 4.56 -3.42 -7.48
C TYR A 63 4.43 -4.61 -8.43
N ALA A 64 3.22 -5.10 -8.68
CA ALA A 64 3.00 -6.16 -9.67
C ALA A 64 3.49 -5.73 -11.07
N LEU A 65 3.30 -4.46 -11.43
CA LEU A 65 3.75 -3.92 -12.71
C LEU A 65 5.27 -3.73 -12.77
N ILE A 66 5.89 -3.26 -11.69
CA ILE A 66 7.36 -3.19 -11.58
C ILE A 66 7.97 -4.59 -11.71
N MET A 67 7.44 -5.56 -10.95
CA MET A 67 7.88 -6.96 -10.97
C MET A 67 7.72 -7.60 -12.37
N ALA A 68 6.62 -7.31 -13.06
CA ALA A 68 6.37 -7.85 -14.40
C ALA A 68 7.32 -7.30 -15.48
N ASN A 69 7.86 -6.09 -15.27
CA ASN A 69 8.75 -5.42 -16.23
C ASN A 69 10.23 -5.43 -15.81
N THR A 70 10.56 -6.10 -14.71
CA THR A 70 11.92 -6.14 -14.18
C THR A 70 12.40 -7.59 -14.10
N GLU A 71 13.27 -7.98 -15.03
CA GLU A 71 13.81 -9.34 -15.10
C GLU A 71 14.70 -9.66 -13.88
N TYR A 72 15.49 -8.67 -13.44
CA TYR A 72 16.38 -8.79 -12.30
C TYR A 72 16.45 -7.46 -11.55
N ILE A 73 16.28 -7.51 -10.24
CA ILE A 73 16.48 -6.38 -9.32
C ILE A 73 17.11 -6.86 -8.02
N GLN A 74 18.07 -6.10 -7.51
CA GLN A 74 18.62 -6.26 -6.17
C GLN A 74 18.85 -4.93 -5.47
N PHE A 75 18.64 -4.93 -4.16
CA PHE A 75 18.78 -3.80 -3.26
C PHE A 75 19.94 -4.04 -2.29
N PHE A 76 20.98 -3.21 -2.37
CA PHE A 76 21.99 -3.13 -1.33
C PHE A 76 21.65 -1.96 -0.40
N LEU A 77 20.97 -2.28 0.69
CA LEU A 77 20.57 -1.28 1.67
C LEU A 77 21.77 -0.81 2.49
N THR A 78 21.97 0.49 2.55
CA THR A 78 23.00 1.15 3.36
C THR A 78 22.37 2.26 4.19
N ASP A 79 23.09 2.76 5.20
CA ASP A 79 22.63 3.84 6.07
C ASP A 79 21.24 3.59 6.69
N VAL A 80 20.98 2.32 7.06
CA VAL A 80 19.70 1.90 7.65
C VAL A 80 19.60 2.45 9.07
N GLU A 81 18.66 3.36 9.27
CA GLU A 81 18.34 3.96 10.57
C GLU A 81 16.90 3.65 10.95
N ILE A 82 16.69 3.23 12.21
CA ILE A 82 15.38 2.76 12.68
C ILE A 82 14.97 3.52 13.94
N ALA A 83 13.82 4.18 13.89
CA ALA A 83 13.16 4.81 15.03
C ALA A 83 11.81 4.14 15.31
N VAL A 84 11.58 3.72 16.55
CA VAL A 84 10.32 3.11 16.98
C VAL A 84 9.65 3.98 18.04
N ASP A 85 8.38 4.34 17.80
CA ASP A 85 7.53 5.07 18.74
C ASP A 85 6.15 4.41 18.85
N GLY A 86 5.88 3.79 20.00
CA GLY A 86 4.66 3.03 20.25
C GLY A 86 4.44 1.92 19.22
N ASP A 87 3.39 2.09 18.42
CA ASP A 87 2.97 1.14 17.38
C ASP A 87 3.34 1.61 15.96
N ALA A 88 4.18 2.63 15.84
CA ALA A 88 4.73 3.11 14.58
C ALA A 88 6.26 2.99 14.59
N ALA A 89 6.83 2.73 13.42
CA ALA A 89 8.27 2.78 13.21
C ALA A 89 8.60 3.49 11.91
N LEU A 90 9.70 4.22 11.92
CA LEU A 90 10.28 4.90 10.77
C LEU A 90 11.61 4.23 10.47
N VAL A 91 11.81 3.83 9.22
CA VAL A 91 13.08 3.36 8.69
C VAL A 91 13.50 4.30 7.57
N THR A 92 14.74 4.76 7.62
CA THR A 92 15.37 5.44 6.49
C THR A 92 16.55 4.62 6.01
N CYS A 93 16.78 4.58 4.70
CA CYS A 93 17.95 3.90 4.13
C CYS A 93 18.28 4.45 2.75
N THR A 94 19.50 4.16 2.31
CA THR A 94 19.93 4.31 0.93
C THR A 94 19.79 2.97 0.23
N GLU A 95 19.02 2.94 -0.84
CA GLU A 95 18.81 1.83 -1.76
C GLU A 95 19.81 1.96 -2.92
N ASN A 96 20.87 1.16 -2.87
CA ASN A 96 21.76 0.99 -4.02
C ASN A 96 21.18 -0.13 -4.88
N ILE A 97 20.48 0.23 -5.94
CA ILE A 97 19.69 -0.69 -6.76
C ILE A 97 20.55 -1.17 -7.92
N LEU A 98 20.57 -2.47 -8.18
CA LEU A 98 21.06 -3.03 -9.44
C LEU A 98 19.89 -3.66 -10.17
N THR A 99 19.60 -3.16 -11.37
CA THR A 99 18.63 -3.78 -12.30
C THR A 99 19.35 -4.40 -13.47
N GLY A 100 18.84 -5.53 -13.96
CA GLY A 100 19.40 -6.23 -15.12
C GLY A 100 18.41 -6.28 -16.28
N GLY A 101 18.92 -6.00 -17.48
CA GLY A 101 18.19 -6.25 -18.72
C GLY A 101 18.05 -7.75 -19.02
N PRO A 102 17.24 -8.12 -20.04
CA PRO A 102 17.04 -9.51 -20.43
C PRO A 102 18.37 -10.21 -20.72
N ALA A 103 18.45 -11.50 -20.40
CA ALA A 103 19.63 -12.30 -20.69
C ALA A 103 19.95 -12.29 -22.20
N GLU A 104 21.23 -12.27 -22.52
CA GLU A 104 21.72 -12.35 -23.89
C GLU A 104 21.41 -13.74 -24.49
N GLU A 105 21.40 -13.85 -25.81
CA GLU A 105 21.12 -15.13 -26.50
C GLU A 105 22.08 -16.26 -26.12
N ASP A 106 23.27 -15.94 -25.62
CA ASP A 106 24.28 -16.89 -25.15
C ASP A 106 24.07 -17.35 -23.69
N GLY A 107 23.03 -16.85 -23.02
CA GLY A 107 22.68 -17.16 -21.64
C GLY A 107 23.48 -16.38 -20.59
N SER A 108 24.29 -15.40 -21.01
CA SER A 108 24.91 -14.45 -20.08
C SER A 108 23.89 -13.43 -19.56
N ALA A 109 24.16 -12.88 -18.37
CA ALA A 109 23.31 -11.83 -17.79
C ALA A 109 23.36 -10.58 -18.68
N GLY A 110 22.20 -9.95 -18.88
CA GLY A 110 22.10 -8.68 -19.61
C GLY A 110 22.83 -7.54 -18.89
N SER A 111 22.86 -6.37 -19.54
CA SER A 111 23.47 -5.16 -18.97
C SER A 111 22.88 -4.84 -17.59
N LEU A 112 23.75 -4.53 -16.63
CA LEU A 112 23.36 -4.10 -15.30
C LEU A 112 23.39 -2.57 -15.22
N VAL A 113 22.29 -1.99 -14.75
CA VAL A 113 22.15 -0.55 -14.50
C VAL A 113 22.08 -0.32 -13.00
N GLY A 114 22.86 0.65 -12.51
CA GLY A 114 22.87 1.06 -11.12
C GLY A 114 21.93 2.24 -10.88
N GLY A 115 21.14 2.19 -9.81
CA GLY A 115 20.31 3.28 -9.32
C GLY A 115 20.66 3.66 -7.89
N LEU A 116 20.61 4.94 -7.57
CA LEU A 116 20.79 5.46 -6.21
C LEU A 116 19.51 6.14 -5.74
N VAL A 117 18.87 5.53 -4.75
CA VAL A 117 17.60 5.99 -4.18
C VAL A 117 17.76 6.14 -2.66
N VAL A 118 17.11 7.14 -2.07
CA VAL A 118 16.89 7.20 -0.62
C VAL A 118 15.43 6.94 -0.32
N ALA A 119 15.17 6.15 0.72
CA ALA A 119 13.84 5.73 1.08
C ALA A 119 13.46 6.04 2.52
N THR A 120 12.17 6.34 2.71
CA THR A 120 11.51 6.41 4.01
C THR A 120 10.39 5.37 4.06
N ASN A 121 10.55 4.38 4.92
CA ASN A 121 9.57 3.31 5.15
C ASN A 121 8.92 3.51 6.53
N VAL A 122 7.59 3.61 6.53
CA VAL A 122 6.80 3.68 7.76
C VAL A 122 6.15 2.33 7.98
N PHE A 123 6.34 1.76 9.16
CA PHE A 123 5.73 0.51 9.56
C PHE A 123 4.71 0.74 10.68
N ARG A 124 3.60 -0.02 10.61
CA ARG A 124 2.58 -0.09 11.65
C ARG A 124 2.65 -1.45 12.34
N ARG A 125 2.56 -1.45 13.67
CA ARG A 125 2.43 -2.66 14.46
C ARG A 125 1.02 -3.22 14.37
N THR A 126 0.91 -4.51 14.07
CA THR A 126 -0.33 -5.29 14.08
C THR A 126 -0.19 -6.47 15.03
N SER A 127 -1.27 -7.24 15.23
CA SER A 127 -1.23 -8.51 15.97
C SER A 127 -0.33 -9.56 15.31
N GLU A 128 -0.02 -9.40 14.03
CA GLU A 128 0.76 -10.33 13.21
C GLU A 128 2.19 -9.83 12.95
N GLY A 129 2.60 -8.75 13.63
CA GLY A 129 3.93 -8.15 13.51
C GLY A 129 3.90 -6.76 12.88
N TRP A 130 5.07 -6.29 12.44
CA TRP A 130 5.20 -5.02 11.74
C TRP A 130 4.79 -5.19 10.28
N ARG A 131 4.08 -4.19 9.74
CA ARG A 131 3.62 -4.17 8.34
C ARG A 131 3.89 -2.80 7.71
N LEU A 132 4.26 -2.78 6.44
CA LEU A 132 4.55 -1.56 5.69
C LEU A 132 3.26 -0.75 5.53
N TRP A 133 3.29 0.49 6.03
CA TRP A 133 2.19 1.45 5.92
C TRP A 133 2.47 2.48 4.82
N ALA A 134 3.71 2.95 4.71
CA ALA A 134 4.11 3.84 3.61
C ALA A 134 5.54 3.53 3.17
N HIS A 135 5.78 3.62 1.86
CA HIS A 135 7.11 3.63 1.25
C HIS A 135 7.25 4.90 0.41
N HIS A 136 8.36 5.60 0.54
CA HIS A 136 8.69 6.71 -0.35
C HIS A 136 10.15 6.61 -0.72
N GLY A 137 10.42 6.19 -1.95
CA GLY A 137 11.73 6.23 -2.59
C GLY A 137 11.87 7.46 -3.47
N SER A 138 13.02 8.14 -3.40
CA SER A 138 13.34 9.28 -4.26
C SER A 138 14.77 9.17 -4.79
N PRO A 139 15.04 9.53 -6.06
CA PRO A 139 16.38 9.46 -6.61
C PRO A 139 17.29 10.50 -5.94
N VAL A 140 18.54 10.13 -5.74
CA VAL A 140 19.58 11.10 -5.34
C VAL A 140 20.13 11.73 -6.61
N LEU A 141 19.76 12.98 -6.85
CA LEU A 141 20.31 13.77 -7.95
C LEU A 141 21.65 14.37 -7.49
N ALA A 142 22.73 14.05 -8.20
CA ALA A 142 23.98 14.78 -8.07
C ALA A 142 23.90 16.01 -8.98
N ASP A 143 24.24 17.19 -8.47
CA ASP A 143 24.43 18.37 -9.32
C ASP A 143 25.71 18.14 -10.15
N GLU A 144 25.62 18.25 -11.48
CA GLU A 144 26.77 18.27 -12.40
C GLU A 144 27.59 19.59 -12.28
N GLU A 145 27.98 19.98 -11.06
CA GLU A 145 28.94 21.07 -10.86
C GLU A 145 30.25 20.50 -10.27
N ASP A 146 31.16 20.13 -11.20
CA ASP A 146 32.63 20.12 -11.11
C ASP A 146 33.33 18.86 -11.68
N ASP A 147 33.02 18.44 -12.92
CA ASP A 147 33.93 17.60 -13.71
C ASP A 147 34.04 18.12 -15.16
N GLU A 148 34.81 19.20 -15.36
CA GLU A 148 35.31 19.62 -16.68
C GLU A 148 36.37 18.66 -17.26
N ASP A 149 36.37 17.36 -16.91
CA ASP A 149 37.29 16.38 -17.51
C ASP A 149 36.86 14.91 -17.26
N GLY A 150 35.82 14.44 -17.95
CA GLY A 150 35.48 13.02 -17.95
C GLY A 150 34.34 12.63 -18.90
N GLU A 151 34.65 12.37 -20.16
CA GLU A 151 33.72 11.79 -21.12
C GLU A 151 33.38 10.34 -20.74
N LEU A 152 32.27 10.14 -20.03
CA LEU A 152 31.58 8.86 -19.89
C LEU A 152 30.10 9.09 -20.21
N ALA A 153 29.67 8.57 -21.36
CA ALA A 153 28.30 8.63 -21.84
C ALA A 153 27.36 7.89 -20.87
N ALA A 154 26.50 8.64 -20.19
CA ALA A 154 25.37 8.16 -19.42
C ALA A 154 24.08 8.54 -20.17
N ASP A 155 23.84 7.95 -21.34
CA ASP A 155 22.64 8.25 -22.15
C ASP A 155 21.59 7.11 -22.12
N ASP A 156 21.89 5.95 -21.52
CA ASP A 156 21.05 4.75 -21.68
C ASP A 156 20.23 4.34 -20.43
N ALA A 157 20.44 4.96 -19.27
CA ALA A 157 19.74 4.60 -18.03
C ALA A 157 18.43 5.38 -17.80
N GLU A 158 18.31 6.60 -18.35
CA GLU A 158 17.11 7.43 -18.18
C GLU A 158 15.92 6.88 -18.97
N GLY A 159 16.15 6.29 -20.16
CA GLY A 159 15.07 5.85 -21.05
C GLY A 159 14.28 4.64 -20.54
N ALA A 160 14.95 3.64 -19.97
CA ALA A 160 14.28 2.39 -19.58
C ALA A 160 13.31 2.58 -18.39
N MET A 161 13.62 3.48 -17.47
CA MET A 161 12.73 3.78 -16.34
C MET A 161 11.61 4.74 -16.75
N ASP A 162 11.88 5.68 -17.67
CA ASP A 162 10.87 6.60 -18.22
C ASP A 162 9.81 5.86 -19.06
N ASP A 163 10.20 4.83 -19.82
CA ASP A 163 9.27 3.98 -20.57
C ASP A 163 8.32 3.20 -19.64
N VAL A 164 8.85 2.61 -18.56
CA VAL A 164 8.02 1.91 -17.56
C VAL A 164 7.12 2.90 -16.81
N ILE A 165 7.63 4.10 -16.48
CA ILE A 165 6.83 5.20 -15.91
C ILE A 165 5.67 5.57 -16.84
N GLY A 166 5.92 5.68 -18.15
CA GLY A 166 4.93 5.97 -19.18
C GLY A 166 3.80 4.94 -19.19
N ASP A 167 4.15 3.66 -19.28
CA ASP A 167 3.18 2.55 -19.30
C ASP A 167 2.33 2.50 -18.02
N VAL A 168 2.92 2.81 -16.86
CA VAL A 168 2.17 2.79 -15.60
C VAL A 168 1.25 4.00 -15.47
N LEU A 169 1.72 5.19 -15.83
CA LEU A 169 0.89 6.40 -15.82
C LEU A 169 -0.29 6.29 -16.81
N GLU A 170 -0.12 5.59 -17.93
CA GLU A 170 -1.21 5.27 -18.85
C GLU A 170 -2.18 4.25 -18.20
N ALA A 171 -1.67 3.15 -17.64
CA ALA A 171 -2.50 2.14 -16.99
C ALA A 171 -3.27 2.66 -15.74
N VAL A 172 -2.75 3.67 -15.05
CA VAL A 172 -3.44 4.35 -13.93
C VAL A 172 -4.53 5.28 -14.44
N LYS A 173 -4.31 6.04 -15.53
CA LYS A 173 -5.34 6.89 -16.15
C LYS A 173 -6.51 6.07 -16.67
N ASP A 174 -6.23 4.95 -17.33
CA ASP A 174 -7.27 4.06 -17.88
C ASP A 174 -8.18 3.44 -16.81
N ALA A 175 -7.74 3.40 -15.54
CA ALA A 175 -8.54 2.87 -14.45
C ALA A 175 -9.46 3.92 -13.79
N ASP A 176 -9.17 5.21 -13.93
CA ASP A 176 -10.00 6.32 -13.41
C ASP A 176 -11.15 6.67 -14.38
N ASP A 177 -10.94 6.43 -15.69
CA ASP A 177 -11.95 6.63 -16.73
C ASP A 177 -13.00 5.49 -16.82
N GLY A 178 -12.88 4.44 -15.99
CA GLY A 178 -13.68 3.21 -16.06
C GLY A 178 -14.92 3.13 -15.16
N ASP A 179 -15.20 4.14 -14.31
CA ASP A 179 -16.27 4.04 -13.28
C ASP A 179 -17.21 5.25 -13.22
N ALA A 180 -17.49 5.87 -14.37
CA ALA A 180 -18.54 6.86 -14.51
C ALA A 180 -19.26 6.69 -15.85
N ASP A 181 -20.19 5.72 -15.92
CA ASP A 181 -21.41 5.78 -16.74
C ASP A 181 -22.12 4.40 -16.78
N ASP A 182 -22.93 4.10 -15.75
CA ASP A 182 -24.23 3.43 -15.95
C ASP A 182 -25.06 3.44 -14.64
N ALA A 183 -25.57 4.62 -14.30
CA ALA A 183 -26.71 4.75 -13.38
C ALA A 183 -27.60 5.89 -13.87
N ALA A 184 -28.19 5.70 -15.06
CA ALA A 184 -29.31 6.50 -15.53
C ALA A 184 -30.62 5.74 -15.28
N ASP A 185 -31.44 6.31 -14.40
CA ASP A 185 -32.90 6.42 -14.47
C ASP A 185 -33.74 5.13 -14.69
N ASP A 186 -34.20 4.55 -13.58
CA ASP A 186 -35.49 3.81 -13.53
C ASP A 186 -36.33 4.35 -12.36
N ASP A 187 -36.80 5.58 -12.53
CA ASP A 187 -37.88 6.20 -11.77
C ASP A 187 -39.23 5.65 -12.22
N GLY A 188 -39.48 4.37 -11.87
CA GLY A 188 -40.81 3.78 -11.85
C GLY A 188 -41.64 4.31 -10.68
N GLY A 189 -42.37 5.40 -10.91
CA GLY A 189 -43.34 5.94 -9.96
C GLY A 189 -44.49 4.96 -9.65
N PRO A 190 -45.04 4.95 -8.42
CA PRO A 190 -46.27 4.21 -8.14
C PRO A 190 -47.49 4.97 -8.67
N ASP A 191 -48.28 4.28 -9.49
CA ASP A 191 -49.57 4.71 -10.01
C ASP A 191 -50.58 4.95 -8.86
N ASP A 192 -50.93 6.22 -8.66
CA ASP A 192 -52.10 6.67 -7.89
C ASP A 192 -53.36 6.52 -8.77
N GLU A 193 -54.16 5.47 -8.58
CA GLU A 193 -55.61 5.51 -8.84
C GLU A 193 -56.34 4.53 -7.91
N ASP A 194 -57.11 5.06 -6.95
CA ASP A 194 -58.58 4.90 -6.89
C ASP A 194 -59.09 5.11 -5.46
N THR A 195 -59.66 6.29 -5.22
CA THR A 195 -60.44 6.60 -4.01
C THR A 195 -61.86 6.08 -4.20
N GLY A 196 -62.21 4.99 -3.53
CA GLY A 196 -63.56 4.45 -3.45
C GLY A 196 -63.94 4.08 -2.01
N ASP A 197 -64.95 4.79 -1.49
CA ASP A 197 -65.62 4.59 -0.21
C ASP A 197 -66.05 3.14 0.08
N ALA A 198 -65.89 2.68 1.33
CA ALA A 198 -66.86 1.86 2.03
C ALA A 198 -66.50 1.69 3.52
N ASP A 199 -67.29 2.35 4.37
CA ASP A 199 -67.93 1.85 5.61
C ASP A 199 -67.32 0.66 6.37
N GLY A 200 -67.12 0.86 7.68
CA GLY A 200 -67.67 -0.06 8.67
C GLY A 200 -66.72 -0.67 9.69
N ASP A 201 -67.09 -0.46 10.96
CA ASP A 201 -67.16 -1.47 12.03
C ASP A 201 -65.90 -1.79 12.87
N ASP A 202 -65.87 -1.16 14.06
CA ASP A 202 -65.98 -1.80 15.38
C ASP A 202 -64.84 -2.66 15.99
N GLY A 203 -64.54 -2.37 17.27
CA GLY A 203 -63.89 -3.26 18.25
C GLY A 203 -62.63 -2.65 18.88
N GLU A 204 -62.71 -1.79 19.90
CA GLU A 204 -62.79 -2.09 21.35
C GLU A 204 -61.59 -2.81 22.00
N ASP A 205 -61.22 -2.24 23.16
CA ASP A 205 -60.43 -2.75 24.29
C ASP A 205 -58.95 -3.10 24.07
N GLY A 206 -58.00 -2.66 24.90
CA GLY A 206 -58.08 -2.34 26.33
C GLY A 206 -56.99 -3.16 27.03
N GLY A 207 -56.15 -2.53 27.87
CA GLY A 207 -55.17 -3.27 28.66
C GLY A 207 -53.94 -2.48 29.09
N GLU A 208 -54.11 -1.73 30.17
CA GLU A 208 -53.03 -1.15 30.97
C GLU A 208 -52.16 -2.21 31.66
N ASP A 209 -50.99 -1.75 32.10
CA ASP A 209 -50.47 -1.87 33.47
C ASP A 209 -49.21 -2.74 33.71
N GLY A 210 -48.17 -2.04 34.18
CA GLY A 210 -47.61 -2.23 35.52
C GLY A 210 -46.82 -3.51 35.82
N GLY A 211 -45.52 -3.35 36.10
CA GLY A 211 -44.71 -4.42 36.69
C GLY A 211 -43.32 -4.01 37.13
N GLU A 212 -43.22 -3.13 38.14
CA GLU A 212 -42.03 -3.04 39.00
C GLU A 212 -41.90 -4.29 39.88
N GLY A 213 -40.69 -4.81 40.05
CA GLY A 213 -40.40 -5.90 40.98
C GLY A 213 -38.92 -5.99 41.32
N GLY A 214 -38.54 -5.46 42.48
CA GLY A 214 -37.18 -5.46 43.01
C GLY A 214 -36.71 -6.81 43.55
N GLY A 215 -35.40 -6.89 43.83
CA GLY A 215 -34.76 -8.01 44.50
C GLY A 215 -33.33 -7.68 44.94
N THR A 216 -33.18 -7.39 46.22
CA THR A 216 -31.93 -7.12 46.94
C THR A 216 -31.23 -8.39 47.46
N ALA A 217 -29.96 -8.22 47.86
CA ALA A 217 -29.13 -9.07 48.76
C ALA A 217 -28.46 -10.31 48.10
N GLY A 218 -27.23 -10.71 48.42
CA GLY A 218 -26.25 -10.30 49.43
C GLY A 218 -25.19 -11.42 49.59
N GLY A 219 -24.04 -11.10 50.20
CA GLY A 219 -23.06 -12.07 50.79
C GLY A 219 -21.83 -12.38 49.92
N THR A 220 -20.62 -11.88 50.21
CA THR A 220 -19.61 -12.25 51.25
C THR A 220 -18.74 -13.47 50.95
N LYS A 221 -17.40 -13.21 50.92
CA LYS A 221 -16.23 -14.05 51.30
C LYS A 221 -15.99 -15.32 50.45
N GLU A 222 -14.78 -15.70 50.07
CA GLU A 222 -13.40 -15.45 50.55
C GLU A 222 -12.44 -15.16 49.39
#